data_AF-A0AAX2ZGX5-F1
#
_entry.id   AF-A0AAX2ZGX5-F1
#
_cell.length_a   1.000
_cell.length_b   1.000
_cell.length_c   1.000
_cell.angle_alpha   90.00
_cell.angle_beta   90.00
_cell.angle_gamma   90.00
#
_symmetry.space_group_name_H-M   'P 1'
#
loop_
_entity.id
_entity.type
_entity.pdbx_description
1 polymer ?
#
loop_
_entity_poly.entity_id
_entity_poly.type
_entity_poly.pdbx_seq_one_letter_code
_entity_poly.pdbx_strand_id
1 'polypeptide(L)'
;MCKITDFYQYKYCRGNYFINVFINKESAKGIKSLLIEKLKERNLNKEYRCVYTILLDKINKNIKESVYVKLRVNKCYLQYLKDLYYDYYDRKESLYVKEVICHLQYFIEEDGENIFKFYDLMENTKISALSKM
;
A
#
# COMPACT_ATOMS: atom_id res chain seq x y z
N MET A 1 9.75 30.70 -6.67
CA MET A 1 9.31 30.35 -5.30
C MET A 1 8.27 29.24 -5.40
N CYS A 2 8.64 27.98 -5.19
CA CYS A 2 7.64 26.95 -4.84
C CYS A 2 7.16 27.30 -3.43
N LYS A 3 5.87 27.58 -3.27
CA LYS A 3 5.34 27.88 -1.92
C LYS A 3 5.42 26.59 -1.12
N ILE A 4 5.77 26.69 0.16
CA ILE A 4 5.83 25.58 1.10
C ILE A 4 4.57 24.68 1.01
N THR A 5 3.42 25.28 0.70
CA THR A 5 2.14 24.63 0.36
C THR A 5 2.22 23.61 -0.79
N ASP A 6 2.97 23.90 -1.86
CA ASP A 6 3.14 23.03 -3.03
C ASP A 6 3.99 21.79 -2.69
N PHE A 7 4.98 21.94 -1.81
CA PHE A 7 5.82 20.82 -1.34
C PHE A 7 5.05 19.85 -0.44
N TYR A 8 4.15 20.35 0.42
CA TYR A 8 3.23 19.49 1.19
C TYR A 8 2.19 18.82 0.32
N GLN A 9 1.59 19.55 -0.62
CA GLN A 9 0.70 18.95 -1.62
C GLN A 9 1.41 17.86 -2.40
N TYR A 10 2.72 17.95 -2.64
CA TYR A 10 3.50 16.91 -3.31
C TYR A 10 3.83 15.70 -2.41
N LYS A 11 4.38 15.92 -1.20
CA LYS A 11 4.74 14.85 -0.25
C LYS A 11 3.53 14.05 0.22
N TYR A 12 2.38 14.72 0.41
CA TYR A 12 1.11 14.13 0.83
C TYR A 12 0.08 14.08 -0.29
N CYS A 13 0.49 14.29 -1.56
CA CYS A 13 -0.41 14.21 -2.69
C CYS A 13 -1.09 12.85 -2.68
N ARG A 14 -2.42 12.85 -2.77
CA ARG A 14 -3.24 11.63 -2.77
C ARG A 14 -2.78 10.59 -3.81
N GLY A 15 -2.01 10.98 -4.84
CA GLY A 15 -1.60 10.13 -5.95
C GLY A 15 -0.32 9.27 -5.80
N ASN A 16 0.67 9.61 -4.96
CA ASN A 16 2.03 9.03 -5.10
C ASN A 16 2.70 8.51 -3.81
N TYR A 17 1.92 8.10 -2.81
CA TYR A 17 2.49 7.52 -1.59
C TYR A 17 2.56 5.99 -1.64
N PHE A 18 3.77 5.45 -1.51
CA PHE A 18 4.04 4.02 -1.46
C PHE A 18 4.44 3.61 -0.05
N ILE A 19 3.79 2.58 0.48
CA ILE A 19 4.06 2.02 1.80
C ILE A 19 4.88 0.73 1.60
N ASN A 20 5.93 0.57 2.41
CA ASN A 20 6.67 -0.69 2.47
C ASN A 20 6.00 -1.61 3.47
N VAL A 21 5.47 -2.73 2.99
CA VAL A 21 4.90 -3.79 3.83
C VAL A 21 5.87 -4.97 3.82
N PHE A 22 6.13 -5.55 4.99
CA PHE A 22 6.95 -6.75 5.13
C PHE A 22 6.03 -7.90 5.52
N ILE A 23 5.92 -8.90 4.64
CA ILE A 23 5.14 -10.10 4.91
C ILE A 23 6.05 -11.33 4.93
N ASN A 24 5.71 -12.34 5.71
CA ASN A 24 6.46 -13.59 5.67
C ASN A 24 6.28 -14.30 4.30
N LYS A 25 7.18 -15.24 4.01
CA LYS A 25 7.18 -15.95 2.72
C LYS A 25 5.95 -16.83 2.48
N GLU A 26 5.32 -17.38 3.53
CA GLU A 26 4.07 -18.15 3.41
C GLU A 26 2.92 -17.24 2.98
N SER A 27 2.74 -16.11 3.67
CA SER A 27 1.75 -15.08 3.34
C SER A 27 1.92 -14.60 1.90
N ALA A 28 3.16 -14.34 1.46
CA ALA A 28 3.45 -13.95 0.08
C ALA A 28 3.06 -15.03 -0.95
N LYS A 29 3.30 -16.31 -0.65
CA LYS A 29 2.88 -17.42 -1.52
C LYS A 29 1.35 -17.55 -1.59
N GLY A 30 0.66 -17.40 -0.46
CA GLY A 30 -0.79 -17.44 -0.41
C GLY A 30 -1.42 -16.31 -1.23
N ILE A 31 -0.99 -15.07 -1.01
CA ILE A 31 -1.45 -13.91 -1.79
C ILE A 31 -1.16 -14.10 -3.29
N LYS A 32 0.04 -14.62 -3.64
CA LYS A 32 0.39 -14.94 -5.02
C LYS A 32 -0.60 -15.93 -5.64
N SER A 33 -1.00 -16.97 -4.90
CA SER A 33 -1.97 -17.96 -5.39
C SER A 33 -3.32 -17.33 -5.73
N LEU A 34 -3.85 -16.50 -4.83
CA LEU A 34 -5.11 -15.78 -5.03
C LEU A 34 -5.04 -14.84 -6.25
N LEU A 35 -3.93 -14.09 -6.40
CA LEU A 35 -3.74 -13.21 -7.56
C LEU A 35 -3.72 -13.98 -8.89
N ILE A 36 -3.02 -15.12 -8.94
CA ILE A 36 -2.98 -15.97 -10.14
C ILE A 36 -4.37 -16.50 -10.49
N GLU A 37 -5.14 -16.92 -9.49
CA GLU A 37 -6.52 -17.39 -9.69
C GLU A 37 -7.40 -16.25 -10.20
N LYS A 38 -7.36 -15.09 -9.54
CA LYS A 38 -8.17 -13.92 -9.91
C LYS A 38 -7.86 -13.41 -11.33
N LEU A 39 -6.60 -13.40 -11.72
CA LEU A 39 -6.17 -12.97 -13.05
C LEU A 39 -6.63 -13.91 -14.19
N LYS A 40 -7.04 -15.15 -13.89
CA LYS A 40 -7.61 -16.08 -14.87
C LYS A 40 -9.09 -15.80 -15.17
N GLU A 41 -9.78 -15.00 -14.36
CA GLU A 41 -11.17 -14.64 -14.61
C GLU A 41 -11.31 -13.88 -15.94
N ARG A 42 -12.22 -14.34 -16.80
CA ARG A 42 -12.44 -13.76 -18.14
C ARG A 42 -12.96 -12.33 -18.07
N ASN A 43 -13.83 -12.05 -17.10
CA ASN A 43 -14.57 -10.78 -16.98
C ASN A 43 -13.91 -9.80 -15.99
N LEU A 44 -12.67 -10.03 -15.58
CA LEU A 44 -11.96 -9.12 -14.67
C LEU A 44 -11.73 -7.76 -15.34
N ASN A 45 -12.14 -6.69 -14.65
CA ASN A 45 -11.94 -5.32 -15.09
C ASN A 45 -10.45 -5.03 -15.40
N LYS A 46 -10.17 -4.23 -16.44
CA LYS A 46 -8.82 -3.89 -16.90
C LYS A 46 -7.95 -3.25 -15.81
N GLU A 47 -8.53 -2.39 -14.98
CA GLU A 47 -7.83 -1.74 -13.86
C GLU A 47 -7.41 -2.76 -12.80
N TYR A 48 -8.33 -3.64 -12.41
CA TYR A 48 -8.05 -4.73 -11.48
C TYR A 48 -6.95 -5.65 -12.02
N ARG A 49 -7.04 -6.02 -13.31
CA ARG A 49 -6.02 -6.82 -13.98
C ARG A 49 -4.65 -6.15 -13.93
N CYS A 50 -4.57 -4.85 -14.20
CA CYS A 50 -3.33 -4.08 -14.10
C CYS A 50 -2.76 -4.09 -12.67
N VAL A 51 -3.56 -3.72 -11.67
CA VAL A 51 -3.12 -3.66 -10.27
C VAL A 51 -2.67 -5.03 -9.75
N TYR A 52 -3.44 -6.08 -10.02
CA TYR A 52 -3.12 -7.44 -9.60
C TYR A 52 -1.87 -8.00 -10.30
N THR A 53 -1.64 -7.64 -11.57
CA THR A 53 -0.41 -8.03 -12.28
C THR A 53 0.81 -7.35 -11.65
N ILE A 54 0.74 -6.04 -11.36
CA ILE A 54 1.82 -5.30 -10.69
C ILE A 54 2.13 -5.89 -9.31
N LEU A 55 1.10 -6.23 -8.53
CA LEU A 55 1.28 -6.88 -7.22
C LEU A 55 1.93 -8.25 -7.36
N LEU A 56 1.47 -9.07 -8.31
CA LEU A 56 2.02 -10.39 -8.59
C LEU A 56 3.50 -10.31 -8.99
N ASP A 57 3.87 -9.39 -9.87
CA ASP A 57 5.25 -9.17 -10.31
C ASP A 57 6.15 -8.73 -9.15
N LYS A 58 5.65 -7.83 -8.29
CA LYS A 58 6.36 -7.42 -7.08
C LYS A 58 6.60 -8.60 -6.15
N ILE A 59 5.60 -9.46 -5.93
CA ILE A 59 5.79 -10.66 -5.11
C ILE A 59 6.83 -11.57 -5.75
N ASN A 60 6.71 -11.86 -7.05
CA ASN A 60 7.63 -12.74 -7.77
C ASN A 60 9.08 -12.26 -7.71
N LYS A 61 9.30 -10.95 -7.81
CA LYS A 61 10.62 -10.35 -7.72
C LYS A 61 11.24 -10.52 -6.33
N ASN A 62 10.47 -10.21 -5.28
CA ASN A 62 11.01 -10.10 -3.92
C ASN A 62 10.95 -11.42 -3.11
N ILE A 63 10.22 -12.45 -3.56
CA ILE A 63 10.04 -13.71 -2.79
C ILE A 63 11.32 -14.55 -2.61
N LYS A 64 12.35 -14.28 -3.40
CA LYS A 64 13.63 -15.01 -3.38
C LYS A 64 14.65 -14.40 -2.43
N GLU A 65 14.42 -13.19 -1.93
CA GLU A 65 15.48 -12.37 -1.32
C GLU A 65 15.67 -12.61 0.19
N SER A 66 14.64 -13.08 0.92
CA SER A 66 14.68 -13.20 2.38
C SER A 66 13.56 -14.11 2.94
N VAL A 67 13.59 -14.35 4.25
CA VAL A 67 12.49 -14.93 5.05
C VAL A 67 11.22 -14.04 4.97
N TYR A 68 11.43 -12.74 4.83
CA TYR A 68 10.38 -11.74 4.65
C TYR A 68 10.43 -11.15 3.23
N VAL A 69 9.25 -10.97 2.64
CA VAL A 69 9.06 -10.34 1.34
C VAL A 69 8.71 -8.88 1.56
N LYS A 70 9.57 -7.98 1.10
CA LYS A 70 9.31 -6.54 1.10
C LYS A 70 8.45 -6.18 -0.11
N LEU A 71 7.25 -5.67 0.14
CA LEU A 71 6.33 -5.18 -0.88
C LEU A 71 6.18 -3.67 -0.77
N ARG A 72 6.58 -2.95 -1.82
CA ARG A 72 6.30 -1.51 -1.95
C ARG A 72 4.94 -1.32 -2.62
N VAL A 73 3.89 -1.04 -1.85
CA VAL A 73 2.50 -1.01 -2.31
C VAL A 73 1.99 0.43 -2.34
N ASN A 74 1.26 0.81 -3.40
CA ASN A 74 0.62 2.13 -3.45
C ASN A 74 -0.64 2.10 -2.58
N LYS A 75 -0.88 3.14 -1.77
CA LYS A 75 -2.08 3.21 -0.91
C LYS A 75 -3.41 3.08 -1.67
N CYS A 76 -3.45 3.52 -2.93
CA CYS A 76 -4.64 3.38 -3.78
C CYS A 76 -4.99 1.91 -4.07
N TYR A 77 -4.08 0.98 -3.81
CA TYR A 77 -4.33 -0.45 -3.96
C TYR A 77 -5.20 -1.03 -2.82
N LEU A 78 -5.49 -0.23 -1.78
CA LEU A 78 -6.27 -0.68 -0.62
C LEU A 78 -7.63 -1.25 -1.02
N GLN A 79 -8.36 -0.59 -1.93
CA GLN A 79 -9.68 -1.08 -2.36
C GLN A 79 -9.54 -2.41 -3.12
N TYR A 80 -8.59 -2.51 -4.05
CA TYR A 80 -8.32 -3.75 -4.79
C TYR A 80 -7.92 -4.90 -3.87
N LEU A 81 -7.15 -4.64 -2.81
CA LEU A 81 -6.81 -5.65 -1.81
C LEU A 81 -8.03 -6.07 -0.99
N LYS A 82 -8.92 -5.13 -0.61
CA LYS A 82 -10.19 -5.45 0.06
C LYS A 82 -11.08 -6.33 -0.80
N ASP A 83 -11.20 -6.01 -2.08
CA ASP A 83 -12.01 -6.81 -3.00
C ASP A 83 -11.42 -8.22 -3.16
N LEU A 84 -10.09 -8.33 -3.34
CA LEU A 84 -9.41 -9.63 -3.35
C LEU A 84 -9.62 -10.43 -2.06
N TYR A 85 -9.63 -9.77 -0.90
CA TYR A 85 -9.95 -10.41 0.36
C TYR A 85 -11.39 -10.95 0.40
N TYR A 86 -12.37 -10.13 0.00
CA TYR A 86 -13.78 -10.53 0.04
C TYR A 86 -14.13 -11.60 -1.00
N ASP A 87 -13.50 -11.58 -2.17
CA ASP A 87 -13.65 -12.59 -3.22
C ASP A 87 -13.21 -13.99 -2.76
N TYR A 88 -12.33 -14.07 -1.76
CA TYR A 88 -11.76 -15.31 -1.23
C TYR A 88 -11.91 -15.44 0.29
N TYR A 89 -12.90 -14.77 0.90
CA TYR A 89 -13.03 -14.63 2.35
C TYR A 89 -13.05 -15.97 3.12
N ASP A 90 -13.54 -17.03 2.48
CA ASP A 90 -13.63 -18.39 3.02
C ASP A 90 -12.30 -19.16 3.01
N ARG A 91 -11.26 -18.65 2.33
CA ARG A 91 -9.95 -19.29 2.22
C ARG A 91 -8.97 -18.78 3.26
N LYS A 92 -8.09 -19.66 3.76
CA LYS A 92 -7.02 -19.32 4.71
C LYS A 92 -6.12 -18.21 4.17
N GLU A 93 -5.81 -18.24 2.88
CA GLU A 93 -4.93 -17.28 2.22
C GLU A 93 -5.48 -15.85 2.23
N SER A 94 -6.79 -15.67 2.38
CA SER A 94 -7.40 -14.34 2.48
C SER A 94 -6.96 -13.62 3.75
N LEU A 95 -6.66 -14.35 4.83
CA LEU A 95 -6.11 -13.77 6.06
C LEU A 95 -4.77 -13.08 5.81
N TYR A 96 -3.96 -13.59 4.89
CA TYR A 96 -2.71 -12.96 4.48
C TYR A 96 -2.94 -11.65 3.72
N VAL A 97 -3.99 -11.59 2.90
CA VAL A 97 -4.41 -10.33 2.25
C VAL A 97 -4.88 -9.33 3.32
N LYS A 98 -5.66 -9.79 4.30
CA LYS A 98 -6.14 -8.99 5.43
C LYS A 98 -5.00 -8.36 6.23
N GLU A 99 -3.93 -9.09 6.49
CA GLU A 99 -2.74 -8.53 7.17
C GLU A 99 -2.13 -7.35 6.39
N VAL A 100 -2.02 -7.47 5.06
CA VAL A 100 -1.52 -6.37 4.21
C VAL A 100 -2.47 -5.18 4.25
N ILE A 101 -3.79 -5.42 4.21
CA ILE A 101 -4.81 -4.37 4.35
C ILE A 101 -4.64 -3.64 5.68
N CYS A 102 -4.56 -4.37 6.80
CA CYS A 102 -4.39 -3.78 8.14
C CYS A 102 -3.12 -2.93 8.23
N HIS A 103 -1.99 -3.41 7.69
CA HIS A 103 -0.76 -2.62 7.64
C HIS A 103 -0.92 -1.33 6.82
N LEU A 104 -1.53 -1.41 5.64
CA LEU A 104 -1.78 -0.22 4.82
C LEU A 104 -2.68 0.78 5.54
N GLN A 105 -3.76 0.31 6.19
CA GLN A 105 -4.68 1.17 6.93
C GLN A 105 -3.99 1.84 8.12
N TYR A 106 -3.21 1.10 8.90
CA TYR A 106 -2.44 1.64 10.02
C TYR A 106 -1.56 2.81 9.57
N PHE A 107 -0.76 2.64 8.52
CA PHE A 107 0.10 3.72 8.01
C PHE A 107 -0.71 4.90 7.43
N ILE A 108 -1.86 4.64 6.79
CA ILE A 108 -2.74 5.70 6.28
C ILE A 108 -3.35 6.52 7.44
N GLU A 109 -3.73 5.85 8.53
CA GLU A 109 -4.30 6.47 9.73
C GLU A 109 -3.23 7.26 10.50
N GLU A 110 -2.04 6.69 10.72
CA GLU A 110 -0.89 7.41 11.31
C GLU A 110 -0.53 8.64 10.49
N ASP A 111 -0.47 8.53 9.16
CA ASP A 111 -0.21 9.67 8.28
C ASP A 111 -1.33 10.72 8.40
N GLY A 112 -2.59 10.29 8.48
CA GLY A 112 -3.72 11.17 8.73
C GLY A 112 -3.53 11.97 10.01
N GLU A 113 -3.30 11.30 11.13
CA GLU A 113 -3.06 11.94 12.43
C GLU A 113 -1.83 12.87 12.41
N ASN A 114 -0.74 12.44 11.79
CA ASN A 114 0.49 13.23 11.71
C ASN A 114 0.29 14.47 10.85
N ILE A 115 -0.48 14.38 9.76
CA ILE A 115 -0.88 15.52 8.94
C ILE A 115 -1.73 16.50 9.77
N PHE A 116 -2.72 16.01 10.51
CA PHE A 116 -3.55 16.85 11.38
C PHE A 116 -2.70 17.57 12.44
N LYS A 117 -1.89 16.83 13.21
CA LYS A 117 -0.97 17.39 14.21
C LYS A 117 0.01 18.40 13.59
N PHE A 118 0.43 18.16 12.36
CA PHE A 118 1.29 19.09 11.62
C PHE A 118 0.57 20.38 11.22
N TYR A 119 -0.68 20.31 10.74
CA TYR A 119 -1.49 21.48 10.41
C TYR A 119 -1.76 22.37 11.63
N ASP A 120 -1.76 21.81 12.83
CA ASP A 120 -1.93 22.56 14.08
C ASP A 120 -0.64 23.27 14.56
N LEU A 121 0.52 22.99 13.95
CA LEU A 121 1.78 23.66 14.30
C LEU A 121 1.80 25.14 13.85
N MET A 122 2.49 25.98 14.59
CA MET A 122 2.79 27.36 14.16
C MET A 122 3.69 27.37 12.92
N GLU A 123 3.52 28.38 12.05
CA GLU A 123 4.16 28.43 10.73
C GLU A 123 5.70 28.37 10.79
N ASN A 124 6.32 29.04 11.76
CA ASN A 124 7.78 29.00 11.97
C ASN A 124 8.27 27.60 12.38
N THR A 125 7.48 26.87 13.17
CA THR A 125 7.77 25.48 13.58
C THR A 125 7.63 24.54 12.39
N LYS A 126 6.60 24.76 11.55
CA LYS A 126 6.40 24.01 10.29
C LYS A 126 7.60 24.19 9.35
N ILE A 127 8.06 25.44 9.16
CA ILE A 127 9.24 25.77 8.35
C ILE A 127 10.48 25.07 8.91
N SER A 128 10.76 25.19 10.20
CA SER A 128 11.95 24.57 10.82
C SER A 128 11.96 23.04 10.77
N ALA A 129 10.82 22.41 11.01
CA ALA A 129 10.68 20.94 10.94
C ALA A 129 10.91 20.42 9.52
N LEU A 130 10.51 21.17 8.50
CA LEU A 130 10.76 20.82 7.11
C LEU A 130 12.19 21.10 6.64
N SER A 131 12.81 22.18 7.09
CA SER A 131 14.16 22.56 6.65
C SER A 131 15.27 21.63 7.19
N LYS A 132 14.92 20.71 8.09
CA LYS A 132 15.83 19.70 8.66
C LYS A 132 15.74 18.33 7.97
N MET A 133 14.88 18.17 6.97
CA MET A 133 14.82 16.99 6.09
C MET A 133 15.67 17.20 4.84
#